data_AF-A0A965EGF2-F1
#
_entry.id   AF-A0A965EGF2-F1
#
_cell.length_a   1.000
_cell.length_b   1.000
_cell.length_c   1.000
_cell.angle_alpha   90.00
_cell.angle_beta   90.00
_cell.angle_gamma   90.00
#
_symmetry.space_group_name_H-M   'P 1'
#
loop_
_entity.id
_entity.type
_entity.pdbx_description
1 polymer ?
#
loop_
_entity_poly.entity_id
_entity_poly.type
_entity_poly.pdbx_seq_one_letter_code
_entity_poly.pdbx_strand_id
1 'polypeptide(L)'
;IGLNWAVVVLGAHALAQLIVSSKFWPAVLKKTWLSLILAAGLATLFDYLLEPVAIYLNFWQWEAGVIPMLNYISWFGVSLAALLLVERFNTGENKMAAIVLLAQTIFLVGITLLFR
;
A
#
# COMPACT_ATOMS: atom_id res chain seq x y z
N ILE A 1 10.60 2.12 9.99
CA ILE A 1 9.45 2.45 9.13
C ILE A 1 9.79 2.41 7.63
N GLY A 2 10.87 3.07 7.16
CA GLY A 2 11.19 3.18 5.72
C GLY A 2 11.41 1.87 4.96
N LEU A 3 12.17 0.91 5.50
CA LEU A 3 12.37 -0.38 4.83
C LEU A 3 11.08 -1.18 4.68
N ASN A 4 10.23 -1.19 5.71
CA ASN A 4 8.92 -1.84 5.63
C ASN A 4 8.04 -1.18 4.58
N TRP A 5 8.07 0.15 4.51
CA TRP A 5 7.32 0.90 3.51
C TRP A 5 7.74 0.55 2.07
N ALA A 6 9.02 0.31 1.82
CA ALA A 6 9.47 -0.17 0.51
C ALA A 6 8.85 -1.53 0.14
N VAL A 7 8.73 -2.45 1.11
CA VAL A 7 8.05 -3.75 0.91
C VAL A 7 6.56 -3.55 0.60
N VAL A 8 5.89 -2.64 1.32
CA VAL A 8 4.48 -2.29 1.06
C VAL A 8 4.30 -1.74 -0.36
N VAL A 9 5.15 -0.80 -0.78
CA VAL A 9 5.10 -0.21 -2.12
C VAL A 9 5.31 -1.27 -3.21
N LEU A 10 6.31 -2.13 -3.05
CA LEU A 10 6.58 -3.21 -4.02
C LEU A 10 5.44 -4.24 -4.05
N GLY A 11 4.87 -4.57 -2.90
CA GLY A 11 3.71 -5.46 -2.82
C GLY A 11 2.45 -4.84 -3.44
N ALA A 12 2.24 -3.55 -3.24
CA ALA A 12 1.12 -2.81 -3.81
C ALA A 12 1.25 -2.68 -5.33
N HIS A 13 2.48 -2.48 -5.83
CA HIS A 13 2.80 -2.55 -7.26
C HIS A 13 2.47 -3.92 -7.84
N ALA A 14 3.01 -4.98 -7.25
CA ALA A 14 2.77 -6.35 -7.72
C ALA A 14 1.27 -6.70 -7.70
N LEU A 15 0.54 -6.31 -6.65
CA LEU A 15 -0.90 -6.54 -6.55
C LEU A 15 -1.68 -5.74 -7.61
N ALA A 16 -1.34 -4.47 -7.83
CA ALA A 16 -1.95 -3.66 -8.87
C ALA A 16 -1.74 -4.27 -10.26
N GLN A 17 -0.53 -4.74 -10.57
CA GLN A 17 -0.25 -5.40 -11.84
C GLN A 17 -1.05 -6.70 -12.02
N LEU A 18 -1.23 -7.50 -10.96
CA LEU A 18 -2.08 -8.70 -10.99
C LEU A 18 -3.55 -8.36 -11.25
N ILE A 19 -4.08 -7.33 -10.59
CA ILE A 19 -5.46 -6.86 -10.76
C ILE A 19 -5.69 -6.38 -12.20
N VAL A 20 -4.79 -5.54 -12.70
CA VAL A 20 -4.87 -4.91 -14.03
C VAL A 20 -4.66 -5.93 -15.16
N SER A 21 -3.84 -6.96 -14.93
CA SER A 21 -3.61 -8.05 -15.88
C SER A 21 -4.78 -9.03 -15.98
N SER A 22 -5.74 -9.00 -15.03
CA SER A 22 -6.91 -9.87 -15.06
C SER A 22 -7.82 -9.59 -16.27
N LYS A 23 -8.54 -10.62 -16.74
CA LYS A 23 -9.47 -10.52 -17.87
C LYS A 23 -10.65 -9.57 -17.59
N PHE A 24 -10.92 -9.27 -16.32
CA PHE A 24 -12.04 -8.43 -15.90
C PHE A 24 -11.74 -6.93 -16.02
N TRP A 25 -10.49 -6.53 -16.21
CA TRP A 25 -10.11 -5.11 -16.26
C TRP A 25 -10.10 -4.55 -17.71
N PRO A 26 -10.77 -3.41 -17.95
CA PRO A 26 -10.76 -2.71 -19.25
C PRO A 26 -9.35 -2.38 -19.73
N ALA A 27 -9.11 -2.48 -21.04
CA ALA A 27 -7.79 -2.20 -21.64
C ALA A 27 -7.27 -0.77 -21.34
N VAL A 28 -8.17 0.19 -21.16
CA VAL A 28 -7.81 1.56 -20.73
C VAL A 28 -7.09 1.57 -19.38
N LEU A 29 -7.48 0.71 -18.44
CA LEU A 29 -6.88 0.64 -17.10
C LEU A 29 -5.54 -0.11 -17.08
N LYS A 30 -5.15 -0.74 -18.21
CA LYS A 30 -3.84 -1.38 -18.40
C LYS A 30 -2.72 -0.40 -18.71
N LYS A 31 -3.03 0.90 -18.84
CA LYS A 31 -2.02 1.94 -18.98
C LYS A 31 -1.15 2.01 -17.72
N THR A 32 0.17 2.04 -17.91
CA THR A 32 1.16 2.08 -16.83
C THR A 32 0.80 3.11 -15.75
N TRP A 33 0.46 4.34 -16.14
CA TRP A 33 0.09 5.42 -15.21
C TRP A 33 -1.10 5.09 -14.29
N LEU A 34 -2.13 4.42 -14.81
CA LEU A 34 -3.31 4.06 -14.01
C LEU A 34 -3.00 2.91 -13.04
N SER A 35 -2.13 1.97 -13.46
CA SER A 35 -1.61 0.92 -12.59
C SER A 35 -0.81 1.51 -11.41
N LEU A 36 0.01 2.55 -11.65
CA LEU A 36 0.76 3.23 -10.58
C LEU A 36 -0.15 3.98 -9.61
N ILE A 37 -1.20 4.65 -10.11
CA ILE A 37 -2.19 5.30 -9.24
C ILE A 37 -2.92 4.27 -8.37
N LEU A 38 -3.30 3.13 -8.95
CA LEU A 38 -3.90 2.03 -8.21
C LEU A 38 -2.94 1.50 -7.14
N ALA A 39 -1.68 1.27 -7.48
CA ALA A 39 -0.65 0.80 -6.54
C ALA A 39 -0.43 1.80 -5.40
N ALA A 40 -0.34 3.10 -5.68
CA ALA A 40 -0.22 4.14 -4.66
C ALA A 40 -1.45 4.13 -3.74
N GLY A 41 -2.65 4.00 -4.30
CA GLY A 41 -3.89 3.87 -3.53
C GLY A 41 -3.92 2.63 -2.63
N LEU A 42 -3.41 1.49 -3.10
CA LEU A 42 -3.30 0.26 -2.30
C LEU A 42 -2.31 0.42 -1.14
N ALA A 43 -1.18 1.10 -1.35
CA ALA A 43 -0.23 1.40 -0.28
C ALA A 43 -0.83 2.38 0.75
N THR A 44 -1.56 3.41 0.32
CA THR A 44 -2.28 4.32 1.24
C THR A 44 -3.41 3.61 1.99
N LEU A 45 -4.12 2.68 1.34
CA LEU A 45 -5.14 1.88 2.01
C LEU A 45 -4.51 0.97 3.08
N PHE A 46 -3.32 0.43 2.82
CA PHE A 46 -2.56 -0.31 3.82
C PHE A 46 -2.24 0.55 5.05
N ASP A 47 -1.78 1.79 4.84
CA ASP A 47 -1.51 2.74 5.92
C ASP A 47 -2.77 3.07 6.73
N TYR A 48 -3.90 3.30 6.06
CA TYR A 48 -5.18 3.51 6.72
C TYR A 48 -5.58 2.37 7.67
N LEU A 49 -5.28 1.11 7.29
CA LEU A 49 -5.50 -0.05 8.15
C LEU A 49 -4.46 -0.19 9.26
N LEU A 50 -3.23 0.28 9.01
CA LEU A 50 -2.12 0.22 9.95
C LEU A 50 -2.27 1.23 11.10
N GLU A 51 -2.76 2.43 10.83
CA GLU A 51 -2.78 3.54 11.80
C GLU A 51 -3.52 3.20 13.11
N PRO A 52 -4.75 2.62 13.10
CA PRO A 52 -5.42 2.23 14.35
C PRO A 52 -4.63 1.18 15.14
N VAL A 53 -3.99 0.24 14.43
CA VAL A 53 -3.16 -0.81 15.05
C VAL A 53 -1.90 -0.20 15.68
N ALA A 54 -1.26 0.75 15.00
CA ALA A 54 -0.07 1.42 15.49
C ALA A 54 -0.36 2.22 16.78
N ILE A 55 -1.50 2.91 16.82
CA ILE A 55 -1.98 3.62 18.02
C ILE A 55 -2.25 2.63 19.16
N TYR A 56 -2.98 1.53 18.87
CA TYR A 56 -3.32 0.52 19.87
C TYR A 56 -2.08 -0.15 20.48
N LEU A 57 -1.11 -0.51 19.64
CA LEU A 57 0.15 -1.14 20.06
C LEU A 57 1.18 -0.13 20.61
N ASN A 58 0.82 1.15 20.74
CA ASN A 58 1.70 2.22 21.20
C ASN A 58 2.99 2.38 20.37
N PHE A 59 2.91 2.15 19.07
CA PHE A 59 4.03 2.40 18.15
C PHE A 59 4.25 3.90 17.93
N TRP A 60 3.16 4.65 17.72
CA TRP A 60 3.14 6.12 17.72
C TRP A 60 1.75 6.63 18.03
N GLN A 61 1.64 7.92 18.33
CA GLN A 61 0.41 8.61 18.68
C GLN A 61 0.30 9.89 17.85
N TRP A 62 -0.92 10.28 17.50
CA TRP A 62 -1.21 11.56 16.86
C TRP A 62 -1.70 12.58 17.88
N GLU A 63 -1.41 13.85 17.64
CA GLU A 63 -1.96 14.93 18.46
C GLU A 63 -3.49 14.89 18.47
N ALA A 64 -4.09 15.10 19.65
CA ALA A 64 -5.53 14.98 19.88
C ALA A 64 -6.16 13.60 19.54
N GLY A 65 -5.36 12.56 19.29
CA GLY A 65 -5.86 11.21 18.96
C GLY A 65 -6.54 11.11 17.59
N VAL A 66 -6.38 12.12 16.73
CA VAL A 66 -6.98 12.16 15.39
C VAL A 66 -5.88 12.02 14.35
N ILE A 67 -6.02 11.03 13.46
CA ILE A 67 -5.08 10.84 12.35
C ILE A 67 -5.35 11.92 11.29
N PRO A 68 -4.39 12.80 10.97
CA PRO A 68 -4.62 13.89 10.02
C PRO A 68 -4.82 13.37 8.59
N MET A 69 -5.72 13.99 7.83
CA MET A 69 -5.91 13.66 6.40
C MET A 69 -4.61 13.83 5.59
N LEU A 70 -3.76 14.78 6.00
CA LEU A 70 -2.46 15.02 5.38
C LEU A 70 -1.56 13.77 5.42
N ASN A 71 -1.67 12.91 6.45
CA ASN A 71 -0.89 11.68 6.55
C ASN A 71 -1.13 10.76 5.33
N TYR A 72 -2.41 10.50 5.02
CA TYR A 72 -2.79 9.66 3.90
C TYR A 72 -2.41 10.26 2.55
N ILE A 73 -2.56 11.59 2.41
CA ILE A 73 -2.12 12.32 1.20
C ILE A 73 -0.61 12.22 1.03
N SER A 74 0.15 12.36 2.12
CA SER A 74 1.60 12.22 2.12
C SER A 74 2.02 10.80 1.74
N TRP A 75 1.42 9.77 2.33
CA TRP A 75 1.74 8.38 1.99
C TRP A 75 1.34 8.00 0.56
N PHE A 76 0.26 8.58 0.04
CA PHE A 76 -0.07 8.46 -1.39
C PHE A 76 1.02 9.08 -2.27
N GLY A 77 1.43 10.32 -1.99
CA GLY A 77 2.47 11.01 -2.74
C GLY A 77 3.83 10.33 -2.69
N VAL A 78 4.25 9.90 -1.50
CA VAL A 78 5.50 9.15 -1.28
C VAL A 78 5.47 7.81 -2.03
N SER A 79 4.36 7.08 -1.96
CA SER A 79 4.21 5.82 -2.68
C SER A 79 4.26 6.03 -4.18
N LEU A 80 3.56 7.03 -4.71
CA LEU A 80 3.58 7.33 -6.13
C LEU A 80 5.00 7.69 -6.61
N ALA A 81 5.73 8.51 -5.85
CA ALA A 81 7.12 8.84 -6.16
C ALA A 81 8.03 7.61 -6.15
N ALA A 82 7.87 6.73 -5.16
CA ALA A 82 8.64 5.48 -5.07
C ALA A 82 8.30 4.52 -6.24
N LEU A 83 7.03 4.42 -6.64
CA LEU A 83 6.58 3.59 -7.76
C LEU A 83 7.16 4.08 -9.09
N LEU A 84 7.29 5.39 -9.30
CA LEU A 84 7.96 5.94 -10.49
C LEU A 84 9.43 5.53 -10.55
N LEU A 85 10.11 5.42 -9.40
CA LEU A 85 11.48 4.89 -9.34
C LEU A 85 11.50 3.39 -9.65
N VAL A 86 10.59 2.60 -9.08
CA VAL A 86 10.47 1.16 -9.33
C VAL A 86 10.30 0.87 -10.83
N GLU A 87 9.40 1.59 -11.51
CA GLU A 87 9.23 1.49 -12.97
C GLU A 87 10.51 1.87 -13.73
N ARG A 88 11.20 2.93 -13.30
CA ARG A 88 12.45 3.37 -13.94
C ARG A 88 13.56 2.32 -13.86
N PHE A 89 13.62 1.56 -12.76
CA PHE A 89 14.64 0.53 -12.54
C PHE A 89 14.23 -0.86 -13.03
N ASN A 90 13.03 -1.02 -13.60
CA ASN A 90 12.50 -2.26 -14.17
C ASN A 90 12.79 -3.48 -13.27
N THR A 91 12.35 -3.44 -12.03
CA THR A 91 12.70 -4.43 -10.98
C THR A 91 12.16 -5.85 -11.22
N GLY A 92 11.58 -6.14 -12.39
CA GLY A 92 10.96 -7.42 -12.72
C GLY A 92 9.65 -7.67 -11.98
N GLU A 93 8.88 -8.65 -12.46
CA GLU A 93 7.66 -9.06 -11.78
C GLU A 93 7.99 -9.92 -10.55
N ASN A 94 7.50 -9.51 -9.37
CA ASN A 94 7.62 -10.29 -8.14
C ASN A 94 6.26 -10.57 -7.52
N LYS A 95 5.64 -11.68 -7.91
CA LYS A 95 4.33 -12.12 -7.37
C LYS A 95 4.36 -12.38 -5.86
N MET A 96 5.53 -12.74 -5.30
CA MET A 96 5.68 -12.94 -3.86
C MET A 96 5.47 -11.65 -3.08
N ALA A 97 5.81 -10.49 -3.65
CA ALA A 97 5.61 -9.20 -3.01
C ALA A 97 4.11 -8.93 -2.75
N ALA A 98 3.23 -9.30 -3.68
CA ALA A 98 1.78 -9.18 -3.50
C ALA A 98 1.28 -10.08 -2.36
N ILE A 99 1.79 -11.31 -2.25
CA ILE A 99 1.45 -12.24 -1.17
C ILE A 99 1.86 -11.67 0.19
N VAL A 100 3.07 -11.10 0.26
CA VAL A 100 3.59 -10.47 1.49
C VAL A 100 2.71 -9.30 1.93
N LEU A 101 2.29 -8.42 0.99
CA LEU A 101 1.35 -7.34 1.31
C LEU A 101 0.03 -7.90 1.84
N LEU A 102 -0.57 -8.87 1.15
CA LEU A 102 -1.84 -9.47 1.57
C LEU A 102 -1.74 -10.12 2.95
N ALA A 103 -0.65 -10.82 3.24
CA ALA A 103 -0.41 -11.42 4.55
C ALA A 103 -0.33 -10.36 5.65
N GLN A 104 0.39 -9.26 5.42
CA GLN A 104 0.45 -8.12 6.35
C GLN A 104 -0.94 -7.49 6.55
N THR A 105 -1.69 -7.26 5.47
CA THR A 105 -3.04 -6.70 5.54
C THR A 105 -3.98 -7.60 6.35
N ILE A 106 -3.97 -8.91 6.09
CA ILE A 106 -4.77 -9.88 6.85
C ILE A 106 -4.40 -9.86 8.32
N PHE A 107 -3.10 -9.80 8.64
CA PHE A 107 -2.62 -9.70 10.00
C PHE A 107 -3.10 -8.42 10.71
N LEU A 108 -2.99 -7.26 10.06
CA LEU A 108 -3.46 -5.97 10.59
C LEU A 108 -4.99 -5.97 10.82
N VAL A 109 -5.75 -6.49 9.86
CA VAL A 109 -7.21 -6.65 10.00
C VAL A 109 -7.54 -7.60 11.16
N GLY A 110 -6.82 -8.71 11.29
CA GLY A 110 -6.98 -9.65 12.40
C GLY A 110 -6.76 -8.98 13.77
N ILE A 111 -5.69 -8.20 13.91
CA ILE A 111 -5.44 -7.38 15.10
C ILE A 111 -6.60 -6.41 15.34
N THR A 112 -7.02 -5.68 14.30
CA THR A 112 -8.10 -4.69 14.40
C THR A 112 -9.42 -5.31 14.86
N LEU A 113 -9.72 -6.54 14.44
CA LEU A 113 -10.92 -7.28 14.84
C LEU A 113 -10.82 -7.85 16.26
N LEU A 114 -9.63 -8.19 16.74
CA LEU A 114 -9.41 -8.69 18.10
C LEU A 114 -9.49 -7.59 19.16
N PHE A 115 -9.15 -6.35 18.79
CA PHE A 115 -9.04 -5.21 19.72
C PHE A 115 -10.08 -4.12 19.47
N ARG A 116 -11.11 -4.43 18.66
CA ARG A 116 -12.35 -3.66 18.57
C ARG A 116 -13.28 -4.01 19.71
#